data_AF-A0A531KIZ0-F1
#
_entry.id   AF-A0A531KIZ0-F1
#
_cell.length_a   1.000
_cell.length_b   1.000
_cell.length_c   1.000
_cell.angle_alpha   90.00
_cell.angle_beta   90.00
_cell.angle_gamma   90.00
#
_symmetry.space_group_name_H-M   'P 1'
#
loop_
_entity.id
_entity.type
_entity.pdbx_description
1 polymer ?
#
loop_
_entity_poly.entity_id
_entity_poly.type
_entity_poly.pdbx_seq_one_letter_code
_entity_poly.pdbx_strand_id
1 'polypeptide(L)'
;VWMGLVAAGLALIIARIALGKSNEWLLSANLLTLSATLYACSFINFGALIANYNVEHSFEMTGHGSKLDFWYLRSLGSSARPALDRFLAQQVRTNAASVSPYRGLVRLLGQDEARYRAAQENWRAWSFRDWRLLRTLDTAIPFVVPQGSEPFAPGR
;
A
#
# COMPACT_ATOMS: atom_id res chain seq x y z
N VAL A 1 2.71 -14.36 -6.89
CA VAL A 1 1.55 -14.88 -7.65
C VAL A 1 1.98 -15.58 -8.93
N TRP A 2 2.65 -14.89 -9.86
CA TRP A 2 2.99 -15.46 -11.18
C TRP A 2 3.81 -16.76 -11.09
N MET A 3 4.86 -16.81 -10.26
CA MET A 3 5.65 -18.04 -10.06
C MET A 3 4.82 -19.21 -9.51
N GLY A 4 3.85 -18.92 -8.64
CA GLY A 4 2.94 -19.94 -8.12
C GLY A 4 2.02 -20.50 -9.21
N LEU A 5 1.52 -19.64 -10.11
CA LEU A 5 0.74 -20.06 -11.28
C LEU A 5 1.58 -20.91 -12.25
N VAL A 6 2.84 -20.54 -12.49
CA VAL A 6 3.75 -21.33 -13.33
C VAL A 6 3.97 -22.72 -12.73
N ALA A 7 4.27 -22.79 -11.43
CA ALA A 7 4.45 -24.06 -10.72
C ALA A 7 3.17 -24.92 -10.76
N ALA A 8 2.00 -24.31 -10.53
CA ALA A 8 0.72 -25.01 -10.62
C ALA A 8 0.46 -25.52 -12.05
N GLY A 9 0.74 -24.72 -13.08
CA GLY A 9 0.62 -25.12 -14.48
C GLY A 9 1.51 -26.32 -14.82
N LEU A 10 2.75 -26.31 -14.37
CA LEU A 10 3.66 -27.45 -14.53
C LEU A 10 3.14 -28.70 -13.82
N ALA A 11 2.64 -28.57 -12.59
CA ALA A 11 2.04 -29.67 -11.84
C ALA A 11 0.81 -30.25 -12.55
N LEU A 12 -0.04 -29.39 -13.15
CA LEU A 12 -1.21 -29.82 -13.92
C LEU A 12 -0.82 -30.57 -15.20
N ILE A 13 0.29 -30.19 -15.87
CA ILE A 13 0.81 -30.93 -17.02
C ILE A 13 1.25 -32.34 -16.60
N ILE A 14 1.99 -32.45 -15.50
CA ILE A 14 2.43 -33.75 -14.96
C ILE A 14 1.20 -34.61 -14.60
N ALA A 15 0.22 -34.03 -13.90
CA ALA A 15 -1.02 -34.71 -13.53
C ALA A 15 -1.81 -35.18 -14.77
N ARG A 16 -1.88 -34.37 -15.83
CA ARG A 16 -2.52 -34.75 -17.09
C ARG A 16 -1.87 -36.01 -17.67
N ILE A 17 -0.54 -36.05 -17.74
CA ILE A 17 0.22 -37.18 -18.31
C ILE A 17 0.02 -38.43 -17.45
N ALA A 18 0.20 -38.31 -16.13
CA ALA A 18 0.08 -39.44 -15.21
C ALA A 18 -1.33 -40.05 -15.18
N LEU A 19 -2.37 -39.22 -15.34
CA LEU A 19 -3.77 -39.64 -15.28
C LEU A 19 -4.41 -39.84 -16.67
N GLY A 20 -3.63 -39.75 -17.76
CA GLY A 20 -4.12 -39.92 -19.13
C GLY A 20 -5.24 -38.95 -19.52
N LYS A 21 -5.27 -37.73 -18.98
CA LYS A 21 -6.35 -36.76 -19.19
C LYS A 21 -6.24 -36.04 -20.54
N SER A 22 -7.39 -35.59 -21.06
CA SER A 22 -7.47 -34.85 -22.33
C SER A 22 -6.84 -33.45 -22.23
N ASN A 23 -6.58 -32.84 -23.40
CA ASN A 23 -6.15 -31.44 -23.45
C ASN A 23 -7.24 -30.47 -22.95
N GLU A 24 -8.51 -30.79 -23.22
CA GLU A 24 -9.65 -30.01 -22.72
C GLU A 24 -9.67 -29.97 -21.20
N TRP A 25 -9.41 -31.11 -20.54
CA TRP A 25 -9.32 -31.16 -19.09
C TRP A 25 -8.22 -30.23 -18.56
N LEU A 26 -7.04 -30.24 -19.19
CA LEU A 26 -5.93 -29.37 -18.80
C LEU A 26 -6.27 -27.89 -19.00
N LEU A 27 -6.95 -27.56 -20.10
CA LEU A 27 -7.40 -26.19 -20.37
C LEU A 27 -8.39 -25.72 -19.30
N SER A 28 -9.42 -26.51 -18.99
CA SER A 28 -10.39 -26.19 -17.95
C SER A 28 -9.73 -26.06 -16.57
N ALA A 29 -8.78 -26.92 -16.23
CA ALA A 29 -8.05 -26.86 -14.96
C ALA A 29 -7.18 -25.60 -14.84
N ASN A 30 -6.48 -25.20 -15.92
CA ASN A 30 -5.72 -23.95 -15.94
C ASN A 30 -6.64 -22.73 -15.85
N LEU A 31 -7.76 -22.73 -16.58
CA LEU A 31 -8.73 -21.64 -16.52
C LEU A 31 -9.32 -21.51 -15.11
N LEU A 32 -9.66 -22.63 -14.46
CA LEU A 32 -10.15 -22.64 -13.09
C LEU A 32 -9.08 -22.11 -12.11
N THR A 33 -7.83 -22.56 -12.25
CA THR A 33 -6.71 -22.13 -11.40
C THR A 33 -6.45 -20.63 -11.53
N LEU A 34 -6.43 -20.13 -12.77
CA LEU A 34 -6.27 -18.71 -13.06
C LEU A 34 -7.44 -17.90 -12.50
N SER A 35 -8.67 -18.34 -12.74
CA SER A 35 -9.89 -17.67 -12.27
C SER A 35 -9.93 -17.60 -10.74
N ALA A 36 -9.65 -18.71 -10.06
CA ALA A 36 -9.58 -18.77 -8.61
C ALA A 36 -8.49 -17.85 -8.05
N THR A 37 -7.33 -17.81 -8.69
CA THR A 37 -6.22 -16.93 -8.29
C THR A 37 -6.59 -15.45 -8.44
N LEU A 38 -7.18 -15.06 -9.58
CA LEU A 38 -7.63 -13.69 -9.82
C LEU A 38 -8.75 -13.29 -8.83
N TYR A 39 -9.68 -14.20 -8.58
CA TYR A 39 -10.75 -13.99 -7.61
C TYR A 39 -10.16 -13.77 -6.20
N ALA A 40 -9.24 -14.62 -5.75
CA ALA A 40 -8.56 -14.45 -4.46
C ALA A 40 -7.78 -13.12 -4.37
N CYS A 41 -7.04 -12.76 -5.44
CA CYS A 41 -6.31 -11.50 -5.51
C CYS A 41 -7.21 -10.26 -5.38
N SER A 42 -8.48 -10.35 -5.76
CA SER A 42 -9.45 -9.26 -5.66
C SER A 42 -9.71 -8.82 -4.20
N PHE A 43 -9.47 -9.71 -3.23
CA PHE A 43 -9.64 -9.43 -1.81
C PHE A 43 -8.38 -8.86 -1.15
N ILE A 44 -7.23 -8.93 -1.82
CA ILE A 44 -5.93 -8.52 -1.26
C ILE A 44 -5.62 -7.09 -1.70
N ASN A 45 -5.37 -6.21 -0.73
CA ASN A 45 -4.82 -4.90 -1.02
C ASN A 45 -3.29 -4.97 -1.12
N PHE A 46 -2.78 -5.30 -2.31
CA PHE A 46 -1.33 -5.41 -2.55
C PHE A 46 -0.58 -4.12 -2.24
N GLY A 47 -1.15 -2.94 -2.54
CA GLY A 47 -0.53 -1.66 -2.23
C GLY A 47 -0.32 -1.47 -0.71
N ALA A 48 -1.35 -1.77 0.08
CA ALA A 48 -1.24 -1.73 1.54
C ALA A 48 -0.26 -2.79 2.08
N LEU A 49 -0.31 -4.02 1.55
CA LEU A 49 0.59 -5.11 1.94
C LEU A 49 2.06 -4.73 1.71
N ILE A 50 2.38 -4.27 0.50
CA ILE A 50 3.73 -3.85 0.12
C ILE A 50 4.19 -2.67 0.98
N ALA A 51 3.33 -1.66 1.17
CA ALA A 51 3.68 -0.49 1.96
C ALA A 51 3.97 -0.84 3.42
N ASN A 52 3.12 -1.68 4.03
CA ASN A 52 3.33 -2.13 5.41
C ASN A 52 4.66 -2.88 5.56
N TYR A 53 4.94 -3.83 4.66
CA TYR A 53 6.17 -4.60 4.70
C TYR A 53 7.42 -3.70 4.56
N ASN A 54 7.42 -2.81 3.55
CA ASN A 54 8.55 -1.93 3.28
C ASN A 54 8.80 -0.94 4.43
N VAL A 55 7.74 -0.38 5.03
CA VAL A 55 7.87 0.49 6.20
C VAL A 55 8.45 -0.30 7.36
N GLU A 56 7.86 -1.45 7.70
CA GLU A 56 8.27 -2.26 8.85
C GLU A 56 9.70 -2.79 8.74
N HIS A 57 10.20 -3.05 7.54
CA HIS A 57 11.56 -3.55 7.29
C HIS A 57 12.53 -2.46 6.82
N SER A 58 12.16 -1.19 6.93
CA SER A 58 13.04 -0.10 6.54
C SER A 58 14.14 0.14 7.57
N PHE A 59 15.26 0.66 7.06
CA PHE A 59 16.39 1.07 7.88
C PHE A 59 15.97 2.10 8.94
N GLU A 60 15.09 3.03 8.58
CA GLU A 60 14.60 4.09 9.46
C GLU A 60 13.69 3.57 10.59
N MET A 61 13.07 2.40 10.43
CA MET A 61 12.22 1.79 11.46
C MET A 61 12.97 0.77 12.33
N THR A 62 13.95 0.05 11.77
CA THR A 62 14.61 -1.08 12.46
C THR A 62 16.10 -0.90 12.69
N GLY A 63 16.74 0.10 12.07
CA GLY A 63 18.20 0.26 12.04
C GLY A 63 18.91 -0.69 11.07
N HIS A 64 18.17 -1.56 10.36
CA HIS A 64 18.68 -2.55 9.42
C HIS A 64 17.82 -2.59 8.15
N GLY A 65 18.34 -3.16 7.06
CA GLY A 65 17.62 -3.23 5.79
C GLY A 65 17.84 -2.00 4.89
N SER A 66 16.95 -1.81 3.92
CA SER A 66 17.05 -0.75 2.93
C SER A 66 16.40 0.55 3.41
N LYS A 67 16.93 1.69 2.95
CA LYS A 67 16.28 2.99 3.14
C LYS A 67 14.90 2.99 2.51
N LEU A 68 13.96 3.64 3.17
CA LEU A 68 12.59 3.72 2.69
C LEU A 68 12.49 4.55 1.41
N ASP A 69 12.00 3.94 0.32
CA ASP A 69 11.67 4.66 -0.91
C ASP A 69 10.24 5.23 -0.82
N PHE A 70 10.19 6.48 -0.40
CA PHE A 70 8.94 7.23 -0.27
C PHE A 70 8.20 7.43 -1.59
N TRP A 71 8.92 7.64 -2.69
CA TRP A 71 8.30 7.90 -3.99
C TRP A 71 7.64 6.63 -4.52
N TYR A 72 8.32 5.50 -4.33
CA TYR A 72 7.73 4.19 -4.60
C TYR A 72 6.48 3.95 -3.75
N LEU A 73 6.55 4.16 -2.43
CA LEU A 73 5.38 3.96 -1.57
C LEU A 73 4.21 4.87 -1.90
N ARG A 74 4.48 6.13 -2.25
CA ARG A 74 3.47 7.07 -2.73
C ARG A 74 2.84 6.61 -4.05
N SER A 75 3.62 6.01 -4.95
CA SER A 75 3.12 5.49 -6.24
C SER A 75 2.12 4.34 -6.07
N LEU A 76 2.14 3.63 -4.93
CA LEU A 76 1.14 2.60 -4.58
C LEU A 76 -0.25 3.21 -4.28
N GLY A 77 -0.35 4.53 -4.17
CA GLY A 77 -1.61 5.26 -3.98
C GLY A 77 -2.09 5.33 -2.54
N SER A 78 -3.37 5.66 -2.36
CA SER A 78 -3.99 5.91 -1.04
C SER A 78 -3.91 4.73 -0.08
N SER A 79 -3.78 3.51 -0.60
CA SER A 79 -3.64 2.29 0.21
C SER A 79 -2.33 2.21 1.00
N ALA A 80 -1.29 2.96 0.60
CA ALA A 80 -0.03 3.02 1.34
C ALA A 80 -0.07 4.00 2.53
N ARG A 81 -1.09 4.86 2.60
CA ARG A 81 -1.15 5.95 3.57
C ARG A 81 -1.09 5.49 5.03
N PRO A 82 -1.81 4.45 5.47
CA PRO A 82 -1.71 3.98 6.86
C PRO A 82 -0.30 3.52 7.26
N ALA A 83 0.47 2.95 6.32
CA ALA A 83 1.86 2.57 6.58
C ALA A 83 2.75 3.81 6.73
N LEU A 84 2.57 4.80 5.87
CA LEU A 84 3.31 6.06 5.90
C LEU A 84 2.98 6.90 7.15
N ASP A 85 1.74 6.89 7.62
CA ASP A 85 1.36 7.58 8.85
C ASP A 85 2.05 6.94 10.08
N ARG A 86 2.10 5.61 10.14
CA ARG A 86 2.86 4.89 11.19
C ARG A 86 4.35 5.22 11.13
N PHE A 87 4.92 5.30 9.93
CA PHE A 87 6.29 5.72 9.72
C PHE A 87 6.56 7.11 10.29
N LEU A 88 5.76 8.09 9.90
CA LEU A 88 5.93 9.48 10.34
C LEU A 88 5.78 9.60 11.86
N ALA A 89 4.79 8.92 12.45
CA ALA A 89 4.59 8.89 13.89
C ALA A 89 5.82 8.35 14.64
N GLN A 90 6.45 7.30 14.12
CA GLN A 90 7.66 6.73 14.71
C GLN A 90 8.88 7.66 14.56
N GLN A 91 9.03 8.32 13.41
CA GLN A 91 10.14 9.27 13.20
C GLN A 91 10.05 10.48 14.14
N VAL A 92 8.85 11.00 14.39
CA VAL A 92 8.63 12.09 15.34
C VAL A 92 9.01 11.67 16.76
N ARG A 93 8.66 10.45 17.17
CA ARG A 93 8.98 9.91 18.50
C ARG A 93 10.47 9.70 18.71
N THR A 94 11.17 9.21 17.68
CA THR A 94 12.59 8.84 17.78
C THR A 94 13.53 10.00 17.49
N ASN A 95 13.13 10.95 16.65
CA ASN A 95 13.96 12.07 16.21
C ASN A 95 13.14 13.37 16.19
N ALA A 96 13.17 14.16 17.26
CA ALA A 96 12.44 15.44 17.35
C ALA A 96 12.84 16.46 16.24
N ALA A 97 14.06 16.36 15.69
CA ALA A 97 14.54 17.18 14.56
C ALA A 97 14.13 16.64 13.17
N SER A 98 13.61 15.41 13.07
CA SER A 98 13.29 14.75 11.79
C SER A 98 12.02 15.24 11.13
N VAL A 99 11.20 16.03 11.83
CA VAL A 99 9.96 16.58 11.26
C VAL A 99 10.26 17.45 10.04
N SER A 100 11.37 18.20 10.05
CA SER A 100 11.72 19.15 8.99
C SER A 100 11.93 18.48 7.62
N PRO A 101 12.73 17.39 7.49
CA PRO A 101 12.84 16.61 6.26
C PRO A 101 11.51 16.10 5.68
N TYR A 102 10.54 15.74 6.54
CA TYR A 102 9.30 15.09 6.10
C TYR A 102 8.12 16.06 5.93
N ARG A 103 8.26 17.36 6.27
CA ARG A 103 7.17 18.35 6.11
C ARG A 103 6.62 18.41 4.68
N GLY A 104 7.51 18.44 3.69
CA GLY A 104 7.10 18.45 2.28
C GLY A 104 6.32 17.20 1.92
N LEU A 105 6.74 16.04 2.45
CA LEU A 105 6.08 14.76 2.25
C LEU A 105 4.70 14.69 2.89
N VAL A 106 4.56 15.16 4.14
CA VAL A 106 3.26 15.25 4.83
C VAL A 106 2.27 16.09 4.01
N ARG A 107 2.72 17.23 3.48
CA ARG A 107 1.88 18.09 2.63
C ARG A 107 1.42 17.36 1.36
N LEU A 108 2.33 16.64 0.71
CA LEU A 108 2.03 15.85 -0.49
C LEU A 108 1.03 14.73 -0.21
N LEU A 109 1.21 14.02 0.91
CA LEU A 109 0.28 12.98 1.34
C LEU A 109 -1.10 13.57 1.63
N GLY A 110 -1.17 14.71 2.33
CA GLY A 110 -2.43 15.41 2.59
C GLY A 110 -3.16 15.81 1.30
N GLN A 111 -2.43 16.26 0.27
CA GLN A 111 -3.01 16.55 -1.05
C GLN A 111 -3.55 15.28 -1.75
N ASP A 112 -2.82 14.18 -1.68
CA ASP A 112 -3.25 12.91 -2.28
C ASP A 112 -4.50 12.36 -1.59
N GLU A 113 -4.57 12.50 -0.26
CA GLU A 113 -5.75 12.12 0.51
C GLU A 113 -6.95 13.00 0.18
N ALA A 114 -6.78 14.32 0.08
CA ALA A 114 -7.85 15.22 -0.31
C ALA A 114 -8.40 14.89 -1.72
N ARG A 115 -7.50 14.61 -2.67
CA ARG A 115 -7.87 14.16 -4.03
C ARG A 115 -8.60 12.82 -4.00
N TYR A 116 -8.13 11.88 -3.18
CA TYR A 116 -8.77 10.57 -3.03
C TYR A 116 -10.17 10.70 -2.42
N ARG A 117 -10.35 11.50 -1.38
CA ARG A 117 -11.67 11.76 -0.77
C ARG A 117 -12.63 12.42 -1.76
N ALA A 118 -12.18 13.43 -2.50
CA ALA A 118 -12.98 14.05 -3.54
C ALA A 118 -13.40 13.05 -4.63
N ALA A 119 -12.52 12.12 -5.02
CA ALA A 119 -12.88 11.06 -5.97
C ALA A 119 -13.93 10.08 -5.40
N GLN A 120 -13.94 9.86 -4.09
CA GLN A 120 -14.88 8.97 -3.39
C GLN A 120 -16.27 9.60 -3.16
N GLU A 121 -16.44 10.90 -3.40
CA GLU A 121 -17.78 11.54 -3.45
C GLU A 121 -18.60 11.05 -4.65
N ASN A 122 -17.92 10.52 -5.68
CA ASN A 122 -18.59 9.88 -6.80
C ASN A 122 -19.08 8.49 -6.38
N TRP A 123 -20.39 8.29 -6.37
CA TRP A 123 -21.02 7.01 -6.03
C TRP A 123 -20.51 5.83 -6.88
N ARG A 124 -20.03 6.08 -8.11
CA ARG A 124 -19.46 5.04 -8.99
C ARG A 124 -18.05 4.61 -8.60
N ALA A 125 -17.35 5.45 -7.84
CA ALA A 125 -16.01 5.16 -7.33
C ALA A 125 -16.06 4.36 -6.01
N TRP A 126 -17.25 4.13 -5.47
CA TRP A 126 -17.42 3.37 -4.24
C TRP A 126 -17.05 1.90 -4.45
N SER A 127 -16.21 1.39 -3.57
CA SER A 127 -15.99 -0.05 -3.40
C SER A 127 -15.90 -0.39 -1.92
N PHE A 128 -16.16 -1.65 -1.57
CA PHE A 128 -15.99 -2.14 -0.20
C PHE A 128 -14.55 -1.91 0.33
N ARG A 129 -13.55 -1.93 -0.57
CA ARG A 129 -12.16 -1.63 -0.22
C ARG A 129 -11.97 -0.15 0.13
N ASP A 130 -12.53 0.74 -0.67
CA ASP A 130 -12.43 2.19 -0.46
C ASP A 130 -13.16 2.62 0.80
N TRP A 131 -14.34 2.05 1.07
CA TRP A 131 -15.07 2.27 2.32
C TRP A 131 -14.23 1.89 3.56
N ARG A 132 -13.54 0.74 3.55
CA ARG A 132 -12.64 0.34 4.65
C ARG A 132 -11.43 1.26 4.78
N LEU A 133 -10.87 1.71 3.65
CA LEU A 133 -9.73 2.61 3.65
C LEU A 133 -10.09 3.98 4.24
N LEU A 134 -11.22 4.57 3.82
CA LEU A 134 -11.71 5.83 4.37
C LEU A 134 -11.90 5.75 5.89
N ARG A 135 -12.50 4.67 6.41
CA ARG A 135 -12.66 4.46 7.85
C ARG A 135 -11.33 4.40 8.60
N THR A 136 -10.30 3.82 7.96
CA THR A 136 -8.94 3.77 8.53
C THR A 136 -8.34 5.18 8.58
N LEU A 137 -8.53 5.98 7.52
CA LEU A 137 -8.08 7.36 7.45
C LEU A 137 -8.80 8.28 8.45
N ASP A 138 -10.07 8.03 8.72
CA ASP A 138 -10.85 8.79 9.73
C ASP A 138 -10.38 8.50 11.15
N THR A 139 -9.88 7.28 11.40
CA THR A 139 -9.35 6.87 12.71
C THR A 139 -7.90 7.30 12.91
N ALA A 140 -7.15 7.48 11.82
CA ALA A 140 -5.79 7.97 11.86
C ALA A 140 -5.79 9.45 12.25
N ILE A 141 -5.19 9.77 13.40
CA ILE A 141 -5.01 11.17 13.82
C ILE A 141 -4.15 11.85 12.75
N PRO A 142 -4.65 12.91 12.08
CA PRO A 142 -3.86 13.62 11.08
C PRO A 142 -2.59 14.15 11.73
N PHE A 143 -1.44 13.86 11.13
CA PHE A 143 -0.20 14.49 11.55
C PHE A 143 -0.28 16.00 11.23
N VAL A 144 -0.64 16.80 12.23
CA VAL A 144 -0.65 18.26 12.13
C VAL A 144 0.78 18.74 12.31
N VAL A 145 1.38 19.28 11.24
CA VAL A 145 2.66 19.99 11.34
C VAL A 145 2.39 21.28 12.13
N PRO A 146 2.98 21.48 13.33
CA PRO A 146 2.85 22.75 14.02
C PRO A 146 3.41 23.87 13.14
N GLN A 147 2.67 24.96 12.99
CA GLN A 147 3.17 26.18 12.35
C GLN A 147 4.45 26.57 13.11
N GLY A 148 5.58 26.63 12.41
CA GLY A 148 6.82 27.11 13.02
C GLY A 148 6.58 28.52 13.55
N SER A 149 7.00 28.80 14.78
CA SER A 149 6.98 30.15 15.34
C SER A 149 7.73 31.08 14.39
N GLU A 150 7.02 31.99 13.72
CA GLU A 150 7.69 33.07 13.01
C GLU A 150 8.47 33.90 14.03
N PRO A 151 9.76 34.21 13.79
CA PRO A 151 10.47 35.13 14.66
C PRO A 151 9.80 36.50 14.56
N PHE A 152 9.32 36.99 15.70
CA PHE A 152 8.81 38.35 15.84
C PHE A 152 9.86 39.35 15.35
N ALA A 153 9.59 39.98 14.20
CA ALA A 153 10.38 41.09 13.71
C ALA A 153 9.79 42.39 14.29
N PRO A 154 10.46 43.07 15.25
CA PRO A 154 10.02 44.39 15.68
C PRO A 154 10.13 45.35 14.50
N GLY A 155 9.01 46.03 14.19
CA GLY A 155 8.94 47.03 13.14
C GLY A 155 9.97 48.14 13.34
N ARG A 156 10.60 48.57 12.24
CA ARG A 156 11.36 49.81 12.16
C ARG A 156 10.45 50.98 11.88
#